data_AF-A0A8T3MTF6-F1
#
_entry.id   AF-A0A8T3MTF6-F1
#
_cell.length_a   1.000
_cell.length_b   1.000
_cell.length_c   1.000
_cell.angle_alpha   90.00
_cell.angle_beta   90.00
_cell.angle_gamma   90.00
#
_symmetry.space_group_name_H-M   'P 1'
#
loop_
_entity.id
_entity.type
_entity.pdbx_description
1 polymer ?
#
loop_
_entity_poly.entity_id
_entity_poly.type
_entity_poly.pdbx_seq_one_letter_code
_entity_poly.pdbx_strand_id
1 'polypeptide(L)'
;MAAVEHLVMRITRCPRCRAEDIAADAHPTRLLRDRDTVPFFVCRSCYRAAELQYRIACDSAGVVYAPMPVREGLRLLRDFYLDRYGEWQDPALLMEDADRAAATQRIRTALDDVERRLAIAPAE
;
A
#
# COMPACT_ATOMS: atom_id res chain seq x y z
N MET A 1 -23.62 1.93 -27.39
CA MET A 1 -24.04 1.48 -26.06
C MET A 1 -22.79 1.33 -25.22
N ALA A 2 -22.42 2.38 -24.47
CA ALA A 2 -21.26 2.33 -23.58
C ALA A 2 -21.60 1.39 -22.43
N ALA A 3 -20.71 0.43 -22.14
CA ALA A 3 -20.84 -0.42 -20.98
C ALA A 3 -20.83 0.48 -19.74
N VAL A 4 -21.89 0.38 -18.92
CA VAL A 4 -21.86 0.94 -17.57
C VAL A 4 -20.91 0.04 -16.78
N GLU A 5 -19.62 0.37 -16.79
CA GLU A 5 -18.70 -0.18 -15.82
C GLU A 5 -19.21 0.22 -14.45
N HIS A 6 -19.76 -0.75 -13.72
CA HIS A 6 -20.04 -0.56 -12.30
C HIS A 6 -18.70 -0.24 -11.63
N LEU A 7 -18.51 1.03 -11.25
CA LEU A 7 -17.39 1.48 -10.45
C LEU A 7 -17.48 0.84 -9.06
N VAL A 8 -17.02 -0.40 -8.96
CA VAL A 8 -16.85 -1.08 -7.68
C VAL A 8 -15.50 -0.62 -7.14
N MET A 9 -15.54 0.21 -6.10
CA MET A 9 -14.31 0.60 -5.41
C MET A 9 -13.56 -0.63 -4.92
N ARG A 10 -12.26 -0.66 -5.15
CA ARG A 10 -11.45 -1.82 -4.82
C ARG A 10 -11.29 -1.93 -3.30
N ILE A 11 -11.91 -2.96 -2.71
CA ILE A 11 -11.60 -3.37 -1.34
C ILE A 11 -10.16 -3.90 -1.32
N THR A 12 -9.26 -3.16 -0.67
CA THR A 12 -7.88 -3.60 -0.50
C THR A 12 -7.82 -4.69 0.57
N ARG A 13 -7.57 -5.93 0.16
CA ARG A 13 -7.50 -7.08 1.07
C ARG A 13 -6.05 -7.45 1.36
N CYS A 14 -5.76 -7.84 2.60
CA CYS A 14 -4.48 -8.45 2.92
C CYS A 14 -4.34 -9.78 2.16
N PRO A 15 -3.29 -9.98 1.34
CA PRO A 15 -3.11 -11.22 0.59
C PRO A 15 -2.83 -12.42 1.51
N ARG A 16 -2.41 -12.18 2.76
CA ARG A 16 -2.08 -13.23 3.73
C ARG A 16 -3.27 -13.68 4.57
N CYS A 17 -3.94 -12.75 5.27
CA CYS A 17 -5.03 -13.09 6.21
C CYS A 17 -6.43 -12.76 5.68
N ARG A 18 -6.55 -12.22 4.46
CA ARG A 18 -7.81 -11.79 3.85
C ARG A 18 -8.57 -10.69 4.58
N ALA A 19 -7.99 -10.06 5.61
CA ALA A 19 -8.55 -8.86 6.23
C ALA A 19 -8.90 -7.83 5.16
N GLU A 20 -10.10 -7.28 5.24
CA GLU A 20 -10.64 -6.33 4.28
C GLU A 20 -10.26 -4.90 4.64
N ASP A 21 -10.30 -4.04 3.63
CA ASP A 21 -10.03 -2.60 3.72
C ASP A 21 -8.77 -2.23 4.52
N ILE A 22 -7.66 -2.90 4.20
CA ILE A 22 -6.38 -2.64 4.85
C ILE A 22 -5.70 -1.39 4.31
N ALA A 23 -6.36 -0.61 3.44
CA ALA A 23 -5.72 0.49 2.73
C ALA A 23 -5.08 1.49 3.71
N ALA A 24 -5.82 1.90 4.74
CA ALA A 24 -5.29 2.81 5.76
C ALA A 24 -4.19 2.18 6.66
N ASP A 25 -4.13 0.85 6.73
CA ASP A 25 -3.22 0.09 7.61
C ASP A 25 -2.21 -0.77 6.81
N ALA A 26 -2.00 -0.42 5.55
CA ALA A 26 -1.12 -1.13 4.63
C ALA A 26 0.33 -0.96 5.05
N HIS A 27 1.11 -2.03 4.95
CA HIS A 27 2.53 -2.05 5.25
C HIS A 27 3.27 -2.65 4.05
N PRO A 28 4.26 -1.94 3.48
CA PRO A 28 5.04 -2.45 2.37
C PRO A 28 5.94 -3.58 2.87
N THR A 29 5.94 -4.67 2.13
CA THR A 29 6.81 -5.82 2.29
C THR A 29 7.21 -6.32 0.92
N ARG A 30 7.98 -7.41 0.84
CA ARG A 30 8.62 -7.87 -0.38
C ARG A 30 8.47 -9.36 -0.53
N LEU A 31 8.38 -9.82 -1.77
CA LEU A 31 8.50 -11.23 -2.12
C LEU A 31 9.65 -11.39 -3.11
N LEU A 32 10.25 -12.57 -3.13
CA LEU A 32 11.24 -12.93 -4.14
C LEU A 32 10.52 -13.69 -5.25
N ARG A 33 10.59 -13.18 -6.48
CA ARG A 33 10.01 -13.79 -7.69
C ARG A 33 11.10 -13.87 -8.74
N ASP A 34 11.47 -15.08 -9.14
CA ASP A 34 12.52 -15.31 -10.15
C ASP A 34 13.86 -14.61 -9.83
N ARG A 35 14.20 -14.51 -8.53
CA ARG A 35 15.32 -13.75 -7.94
C ARG A 35 15.15 -12.23 -7.90
N ASP A 36 14.05 -11.69 -8.42
CA ASP A 36 13.71 -10.28 -8.29
C ASP A 36 12.89 -9.99 -7.04
N THR A 37 13.21 -8.87 -6.40
CA THR A 37 12.45 -8.36 -5.25
C THR A 37 11.24 -7.57 -5.74
N VAL A 38 10.04 -8.05 -5.43
CA VAL A 38 8.78 -7.39 -5.81
C VAL A 38 8.07 -6.87 -4.56
N PRO A 39 7.74 -5.57 -4.47
CA PRO A 39 7.01 -5.03 -3.33
C PRO A 39 5.53 -5.44 -3.37
N PHE A 40 4.93 -5.64 -2.21
CA PHE A 40 3.49 -5.79 -2.04
C PHE A 40 3.05 -5.29 -0.67
N PHE A 41 1.74 -5.14 -0.46
CA PHE A 41 1.18 -4.61 0.78
C PHE A 41 0.47 -5.68 1.61
N VAL A 42 0.67 -5.64 2.92
CA VAL A 42 -0.02 -6.48 3.91
C VAL A 42 -0.58 -5.63 5.03
N CYS A 43 -1.51 -6.18 5.81
CA CYS A 43 -1.94 -5.50 7.04
C CYS A 43 -0.82 -5.50 8.09
N ARG A 44 -0.91 -4.57 9.04
CA ARG A 44 0.00 -4.46 10.19
C ARG A 44 0.30 -5.79 10.89
N SER A 45 -0.73 -6.59 11.14
CA SER A 45 -0.60 -7.88 11.84
C SER A 45 0.18 -8.93 11.05
N CYS A 46 0.21 -8.82 9.71
CA CYS A 46 0.88 -9.75 8.82
C CYS A 46 2.31 -9.32 8.43
N TYR A 47 2.67 -8.05 8.65
CA TYR A 47 3.97 -7.48 8.23
C TYR A 47 5.17 -8.31 8.70
N ARG A 48 5.28 -8.59 10.01
CA ARG A 48 6.42 -9.33 10.56
C ARG A 48 6.57 -10.72 9.96
N ALA A 49 5.45 -11.40 9.75
CA ALA A 49 5.45 -12.74 9.19
C ALA A 49 5.75 -12.73 7.68
N ALA A 50 5.35 -11.70 6.95
CA ALA A 50 5.67 -11.52 5.54
C ALA A 50 7.16 -11.22 5.34
N GLU A 51 7.73 -10.31 6.15
CA GLU A 51 9.16 -10.00 6.09
C GLU A 51 10.05 -11.19 6.47
N LEU A 52 9.60 -12.02 7.42
CA LEU A 52 10.30 -13.28 7.74
C LEU A 52 10.29 -14.25 6.55
N GLN A 53 9.15 -14.39 5.86
CA GLN A 53 9.07 -15.22 4.66
C GLN A 53 9.99 -14.72 3.54
N TYR A 54 10.07 -13.40 3.34
CA TYR A 54 11.01 -12.79 2.41
C TYR A 54 12.46 -13.16 2.73
N ARG A 55 12.85 -13.05 4.01
CA ARG A 55 14.18 -13.44 4.47
C ARG A 55 14.49 -14.92 4.20
N ILE A 56 13.55 -15.82 4.48
CA ILE A 56 13.69 -17.25 4.22
C ILE A 56 13.84 -17.52 2.71
N ALA A 57 13.09 -16.81 1.88
CA ALA A 57 13.18 -16.93 0.43
C ALA A 57 14.53 -16.45 -0.11
N CYS A 58 15.06 -15.34 0.40
CA CYS A 58 16.42 -14.86 0.09
C CYS A 58 17.47 -15.93 0.40
N ASP A 59 17.44 -16.48 1.61
CA ASP A 59 18.36 -17.52 2.06
C ASP A 59 18.31 -18.76 1.17
N SER A 60 17.09 -19.25 0.88
CA SER A 60 16.86 -20.42 0.02
C SER A 60 17.34 -20.21 -1.43
N ALA A 61 17.36 -18.96 -1.91
CA ALA A 61 17.76 -18.60 -3.26
C ALA A 61 19.22 -18.16 -3.39
N GLY A 62 19.98 -18.11 -2.28
CA GLY A 62 21.34 -17.56 -2.25
C GLY A 62 21.40 -16.05 -2.51
N VAL A 63 20.31 -15.33 -2.27
CA VAL A 63 20.21 -13.86 -2.42
C VAL A 63 20.50 -13.21 -1.08
N VAL A 64 21.37 -12.19 -1.05
CA VAL A 64 21.67 -11.46 0.19
C VAL A 64 20.42 -10.70 0.65
N TYR A 65 19.95 -11.03 1.86
CA TYR A 65 18.85 -10.30 2.49
C TYR A 65 19.32 -8.92 2.98
N ALA A 66 18.54 -7.88 2.67
CA ALA A 66 18.68 -6.55 3.24
C ALA A 66 17.30 -5.99 3.67
N PRO A 67 17.16 -5.37 4.85
CA PRO A 67 15.95 -4.65 5.23
C PRO A 67 15.59 -3.56 4.21
N MET A 68 14.29 -3.28 4.04
CA MET A 68 13.84 -2.21 3.16
C MET A 68 14.29 -0.86 3.74
N PRO A 69 14.94 0.02 2.96
CA PRO A 69 15.21 1.38 3.37
C PRO A 69 13.92 2.10 3.74
N VAL A 70 13.90 2.81 4.86
CA VAL A 70 12.70 3.52 5.36
C VAL A 70 12.12 4.46 4.28
N ARG A 71 12.98 5.20 3.57
CA ARG A 71 12.54 6.11 2.50
C ARG A 71 11.92 5.38 1.31
N GLU A 72 12.36 4.17 1.01
CA GLU A 72 11.75 3.34 -0.05
C GLU A 72 10.35 2.89 0.38
N GLY A 73 10.21 2.39 1.60
CA GLY A 73 8.89 2.01 2.15
C GLY A 73 7.91 3.18 2.20
N LEU A 74 8.38 4.38 2.57
CA LEU A 74 7.55 5.59 2.56
C LEU A 74 7.13 5.99 1.13
N ARG A 75 8.00 5.86 0.12
CA ARG A 75 7.63 6.14 -1.27
C ARG A 75 6.58 5.16 -1.78
N LEU A 76 6.74 3.86 -1.51
CA LEU A 76 5.75 2.84 -1.85
C LEU A 76 4.39 3.15 -1.22
N LEU A 77 4.37 3.54 0.07
CA LEU A 77 3.14 3.93 0.75
C LEU A 77 2.49 5.18 0.14
N ARG A 78 3.29 6.21 -0.17
CA ARG A 78 2.79 7.42 -0.82
C ARG A 78 2.11 7.08 -2.15
N ASP A 79 2.80 6.32 -3.00
CA ASP A 79 2.29 5.97 -4.32
C ASP A 79 1.01 5.13 -4.20
N PHE A 80 0.98 4.18 -3.25
CA PHE A 80 -0.24 3.42 -2.91
C PHE A 80 -1.40 4.33 -2.47
N TYR A 81 -1.16 5.29 -1.58
CA TYR A 81 -2.22 6.19 -1.10
C TYR A 81 -2.71 7.16 -2.19
N LEU A 82 -1.82 7.63 -3.06
CA LEU A 82 -2.18 8.47 -4.21
C LEU A 82 -3.06 7.70 -5.19
N ASP A 83 -2.68 6.48 -5.55
CA ASP A 83 -3.51 5.59 -6.38
C ASP A 83 -4.87 5.36 -5.74
N ARG A 84 -4.86 5.06 -4.43
CA ARG A 84 -6.09 4.85 -3.66
C ARG A 84 -7.01 6.06 -3.67
N TYR A 85 -6.45 7.25 -3.48
CA TYR A 85 -7.19 8.51 -3.46
C TYR A 85 -7.70 8.87 -4.85
N GLY A 86 -6.91 8.62 -5.89
CA GLY A 86 -7.28 8.87 -7.29
C GLY A 86 -8.55 8.12 -7.72
N GLU A 87 -8.75 6.89 -7.26
CA GLU A 87 -9.98 6.14 -7.52
C GLU A 87 -11.24 6.82 -6.95
N TRP A 88 -11.09 7.61 -5.87
CA TRP A 88 -12.19 8.41 -5.32
C TRP A 88 -12.36 9.76 -6.00
N GLN A 89 -11.48 10.15 -6.92
CA GLN A 89 -11.60 11.39 -7.68
C GLN A 89 -12.20 11.16 -9.08
N ASP A 90 -12.60 9.92 -9.40
CA ASP A 90 -13.23 9.59 -10.69
C ASP A 90 -14.55 10.39 -10.85
N PRO A 91 -14.67 11.22 -11.92
CA PRO A 91 -15.90 11.96 -12.20
C PRO A 91 -17.14 11.09 -12.44
N ALA A 92 -16.95 9.82 -12.83
CA ALA A 92 -18.04 8.88 -13.02
C ALA A 92 -18.56 8.29 -11.69
N LEU A 93 -17.86 8.51 -10.57
CA LEU A 93 -18.35 8.12 -9.24
C LEU A 93 -19.45 9.09 -8.78
N LEU A 94 -20.71 8.69 -8.93
CA LEU A 94 -21.89 9.41 -8.48
C LEU A 94 -22.02 9.36 -6.95
N MET A 95 -21.29 10.23 -6.27
CA MET A 95 -21.25 10.34 -4.82
C MET A 95 -21.18 11.80 -4.41
N GLU A 96 -21.92 12.16 -3.37
CA GLU A 96 -21.89 13.50 -2.79
C GLU A 96 -20.51 13.82 -2.23
N ASP A 97 -20.11 15.10 -2.29
CA ASP A 97 -18.79 15.53 -1.83
C ASP A 97 -18.56 15.25 -0.35
N ALA A 98 -19.62 15.32 0.47
CA ALA A 98 -19.56 15.00 1.89
C ALA A 98 -19.23 13.52 2.14
N ASP A 99 -19.88 12.61 1.41
CA ASP A 99 -19.64 11.17 1.51
C ASP A 99 -18.24 10.80 1.00
N ARG A 100 -17.82 11.41 -0.11
CA ARG A 100 -16.47 11.23 -0.67
C ARG A 100 -15.40 11.71 0.31
N ALA A 101 -15.61 12.84 0.95
CA ALA A 101 -14.71 13.36 1.96
C ALA A 101 -14.64 12.43 3.18
N ALA A 102 -15.79 11.97 3.69
CA ALA A 102 -15.85 11.05 4.82
C ALA A 102 -15.12 9.73 4.52
N ALA A 103 -15.35 9.14 3.34
CA ALA A 103 -14.77 7.86 2.98
C ALA A 103 -13.27 7.92 2.67
N THR A 104 -12.77 9.07 2.18
CA THR A 104 -11.33 9.26 1.88
C THR A 104 -10.53 9.78 3.07
N GLN A 105 -11.17 10.19 4.17
CA GLN A 105 -10.50 10.85 5.29
C GLN A 105 -9.31 10.06 5.84
N ARG A 106 -9.45 8.74 6.02
CA ARG A 106 -8.37 7.89 6.53
C ARG A 106 -7.18 7.80 5.58
N ILE A 107 -7.44 7.73 4.27
CA ILE A 107 -6.41 7.67 3.22
C ILE A 107 -5.63 8.99 3.20
N ARG A 108 -6.35 10.12 3.24
CA ARG A 108 -5.74 11.46 3.27
C ARG A 108 -4.86 11.66 4.51
N THR A 109 -5.37 11.33 5.69
CA THR A 109 -4.58 11.44 6.93
C THR A 109 -3.30 10.61 6.86
N ALA A 110 -3.35 9.40 6.28
CA ALA A 110 -2.18 8.54 6.13
C ALA A 110 -1.19 9.09 5.08
N LEU A 111 -1.70 9.60 3.96
CA LEU A 111 -0.88 10.26 2.93
C LEU A 111 -0.13 11.47 3.50
N ASP A 112 -0.84 12.35 4.21
CA ASP A 112 -0.25 13.55 4.83
C ASP A 112 0.86 13.20 5.84
N ASP A 113 0.71 12.12 6.61
CA ASP A 113 1.76 11.62 7.52
C ASP A 113 2.98 11.11 6.73
N VAL A 114 2.77 10.32 5.67
CA VAL A 114 3.85 9.80 4.83
C VAL A 114 4.61 10.92 4.14
N GLU A 115 3.91 11.88 3.53
CA GLU A 115 4.52 13.02 2.83
C GLU A 115 5.31 13.90 3.79
N ARG A 116 4.77 14.17 4.97
CA ARG A 116 5.48 14.88 6.04
C ARG A 116 6.77 14.15 6.44
N ARG A 117 6.75 12.82 6.61
CA ARG A 117 7.96 12.04 6.94
C ARG A 117 8.98 12.03 5.80
N LEU A 118 8.53 11.99 4.54
CA LEU A 118 9.41 12.09 3.37
C LEU A 118 10.09 13.46 3.26
N ALA A 119 9.42 14.53 3.70
CA ALA A 119 9.95 15.89 3.71
C ALA A 119 11.03 16.11 4.78
N ILE A 120 11.13 15.25 5.79
CA ILE A 120 12.23 15.29 6.77
C ILE A 120 13.53 14.93 6.05
N ALA A 121 14.51 15.83 6.14
CA ALA A 121 15.85 15.59 5.62
C ALA A 121 16.46 14.32 6.24
N PRO A 122 17.20 13.50 5.49
CA PRO A 122 17.91 12.38 6.09
C PRO A 122 18.85 12.90 7.19
N ALA A 123 18.87 12.23 8.34
CA ALA A 123 19.87 12.50 9.36
C ALA A 123 21.25 12.12 8.79
N GLU A 124 22.22 13.02 8.93
CA GLU A 124 23.63 12.82 8.56
C GLU A 124 24.30 11.74 9.42
#